data_AF-A0A355FZZ3-F1
#
_entry.id   AF-A0A355FZZ3-F1
#
_cell.length_a   1.000
_cell.length_b   1.000
_cell.length_c   1.000
_cell.angle_alpha   90.00
_cell.angle_beta   90.00
_cell.angle_gamma   90.00
#
_symmetry.space_group_name_H-M   'P 1'
#
loop_
_entity.id
_entity.type
_entity.pdbx_description
1 polymer ?
#
loop_
_entity_poly.entity_id
_entity_poly.type
_entity_poly.pdbx_seq_one_letter_code
_entity_poly.pdbx_strand_id
1 'polypeptide(L)'
;ERLYQPDIHGVEERKSGQAAIYYCLLNILKMYGIFVPHMTEYIYQDAFAKAEGIDCLHQNLWSVDGEDDEESIAFGEYVKDAISEVRKFKSENNISMKSEVESMKIVTPEKFKGAFDKTLGDIVACCHAKTVEFEIQ
;
A
#
# COMPACT_ATOMS: atom_id res chain seq x y z
N GLU A 1 -4.53 -4.14 8.93
CA GLU A 1 -5.48 -4.02 10.07
C GLU A 1 -6.28 -2.72 10.02
N ARG A 2 -5.63 -1.61 9.68
CA ARG A 2 -6.21 -0.27 9.43
C ARG A 2 -7.59 -0.19 8.74
N LEU A 3 -7.88 -1.04 7.75
CA LEU A 3 -9.20 -1.04 7.07
C LEU A 3 -10.33 -1.59 7.94
N TYR A 4 -10.03 -2.62 8.74
CA TYR A 4 -11.01 -3.42 9.47
C TYR A 4 -11.12 -3.04 10.95
N GLN A 5 -10.13 -2.32 11.50
CA GLN A 5 -10.05 -1.94 12.91
C GLN A 5 -9.88 -0.42 13.08
N PRO A 6 -10.88 0.39 12.68
CA PRO A 6 -10.81 1.85 12.76
C PRO A 6 -10.69 2.37 14.21
N ASP A 7 -11.17 1.62 15.20
CA ASP A 7 -11.10 2.02 16.61
C ASP A 7 -9.66 2.02 17.15
N ILE A 8 -8.76 1.26 16.51
CA ILE A 8 -7.36 1.11 16.89
C ILE A 8 -6.47 2.07 16.08
N HIS A 9 -6.70 2.16 14.77
CA HIS A 9 -5.85 2.92 13.84
C HIS A 9 -6.38 4.33 13.53
N GLY A 10 -7.63 4.63 13.88
CA GLY A 10 -8.24 5.92 13.63
C GLY A 10 -8.98 6.01 12.29
N VAL A 11 -9.96 6.90 12.27
CA VAL A 11 -10.90 7.08 11.15
C VAL A 11 -10.21 7.68 9.92
N GLU A 12 -9.33 8.66 10.12
CA GLU A 12 -8.62 9.34 9.03
C GLU A 12 -7.63 8.40 8.34
N GLU A 13 -6.97 7.57 9.13
CA GLU A 13 -6.12 6.52 8.60
C GLU A 13 -6.92 5.56 7.71
N ARG A 14 -8.05 5.04 8.19
CA ARG A 14 -8.92 4.18 7.40
C ARG A 14 -9.36 4.85 6.08
N LYS A 15 -9.80 6.12 6.13
CA LYS A 15 -10.24 6.85 4.94
C LYS A 15 -9.13 7.01 3.91
N SER A 16 -7.91 7.35 4.35
CA SER A 16 -6.75 7.46 3.47
C SER A 16 -6.47 6.14 2.74
N GLY A 17 -6.53 5.01 3.45
CA GLY A 17 -6.37 3.69 2.82
C GLY A 17 -7.51 3.35 1.84
N GLN A 18 -8.75 3.69 2.17
CA GLN A 18 -9.91 3.51 1.29
C GLN A 18 -9.79 4.35 0.02
N ALA A 19 -9.34 5.60 0.12
CA ALA A 19 -9.13 6.47 -1.03
C ALA A 19 -8.07 5.88 -1.97
N ALA A 20 -6.92 5.46 -1.44
CA ALA A 20 -5.87 4.82 -2.23
C ALA A 20 -6.39 3.58 -2.96
N ILE A 21 -7.08 2.67 -2.25
CA ILE A 21 -7.65 1.46 -2.84
C ILE A 21 -8.70 1.79 -3.91
N TYR A 22 -9.57 2.76 -3.65
CA TYR A 22 -10.62 3.18 -4.57
C TYR A 22 -10.02 3.63 -5.90
N TYR A 23 -9.11 4.61 -5.87
CA TYR A 23 -8.52 5.16 -7.09
C TYR A 23 -7.59 4.17 -7.79
N CYS A 24 -6.80 3.38 -7.05
CA CYS A 24 -5.93 2.36 -7.66
C CYS A 24 -6.76 1.30 -8.38
N LEU A 25 -7.77 0.72 -7.72
CA LEU A 25 -8.56 -0.34 -8.32
C LEU A 25 -9.38 0.18 -9.51
N LEU A 26 -10.02 1.35 -9.39
CA LEU A 26 -10.77 1.96 -10.49
C LEU A 26 -9.89 2.16 -11.73
N ASN A 27 -8.69 2.72 -11.56
CA ASN A 27 -7.78 2.95 -12.69
C ASN A 27 -7.24 1.63 -13.26
N ILE A 28 -6.97 0.62 -12.43
CA ILE A 28 -6.64 -0.73 -12.91
C ILE A 28 -7.76 -1.27 -13.79
N LEU A 29 -9.02 -1.14 -13.39
CA LEU A 29 -10.17 -1.59 -14.20
C LEU A 29 -10.24 -0.85 -15.54
N LYS A 30 -10.07 0.48 -15.55
CA LYS A 30 -10.04 1.27 -16.79
C LYS A 30 -8.94 0.78 -17.75
N MET A 31 -7.74 0.54 -17.22
CA MET A 31 -6.60 0.02 -18.01
C MET A 31 -6.85 -1.41 -18.51
N TYR A 32 -7.43 -2.27 -17.67
CA TYR A 32 -7.68 -3.68 -18.01
C TYR A 32 -8.92 -3.89 -18.87
N GLY A 33 -9.78 -2.88 -19.02
CA GLY A 33 -11.03 -2.95 -19.75
C GLY A 33 -10.87 -3.41 -21.20
N ILE A 34 -9.74 -3.11 -21.84
CA ILE A 34 -9.44 -3.56 -23.20
C ILE A 34 -9.15 -5.08 -23.29
N PHE A 35 -8.66 -5.70 -22.22
CA PHE A 35 -8.28 -7.11 -22.20
C PHE A 35 -9.39 -8.01 -21.66
N VAL A 36 -10.09 -7.55 -20.62
CA VAL A 36 -11.12 -8.35 -19.92
C VAL A 36 -12.38 -7.51 -19.69
N PRO A 37 -13.07 -7.09 -20.77
CA PRO A 37 -14.15 -6.10 -20.70
C PRO A 37 -15.31 -6.54 -19.80
N HIS A 38 -15.78 -7.78 -19.94
CA HIS A 38 -16.92 -8.26 -19.14
C HIS A 38 -16.63 -8.34 -17.64
N MET A 39 -15.42 -8.76 -17.25
CA MET A 39 -15.05 -8.88 -15.84
C MET A 39 -14.82 -7.51 -15.22
N THR A 40 -14.14 -6.62 -15.93
CA THR A 40 -13.88 -5.26 -15.45
C THR A 40 -15.16 -4.45 -15.33
N GLU A 41 -16.07 -4.57 -16.30
CA GLU A 41 -17.40 -3.97 -16.26
C GLU A 41 -18.22 -4.51 -15.09
N TYR A 42 -18.23 -5.83 -14.86
CA TYR A 42 -18.93 -6.42 -13.71
C TYR A 42 -18.47 -5.83 -12.37
N ILE A 43 -17.14 -5.76 -12.15
CA ILE A 43 -16.58 -5.19 -10.91
C ILE A 43 -16.90 -3.69 -10.82
N TYR A 44 -16.83 -2.96 -11.93
CA TYR A 44 -17.15 -1.54 -11.99
C TYR A 44 -18.62 -1.27 -11.61
N GLN A 45 -19.56 -2.04 -12.16
CA GLN A 45 -20.99 -1.90 -11.86
C GLN A 45 -21.29 -2.13 -10.37
N ASP A 46 -20.67 -3.15 -9.77
CA ASP A 46 -20.89 -3.49 -8.37
C ASP A 46 -20.28 -2.47 -7.40
N ALA A 47 -19.06 -2.01 -7.66
CA ALA A 47 -18.28 -1.25 -6.70
C ALA A 47 -18.16 0.28 -6.97
N PHE A 48 -18.32 0.73 -8.22
CA PHE A 48 -17.92 2.09 -8.63
C PHE A 48 -19.00 2.89 -9.35
N ALA A 49 -19.88 2.27 -10.14
CA ALA A 49 -20.84 2.98 -11.01
C ALA A 49 -21.69 4.03 -10.27
N LYS A 50 -22.15 3.70 -9.06
CA LYS A 50 -22.94 4.64 -8.22
C LYS A 50 -22.13 5.86 -7.76
N ALA A 51 -20.84 5.67 -7.47
CA ALA A 51 -19.97 6.73 -6.97
C ALA A 51 -19.43 7.61 -8.12
N GLU A 52 -19.09 7.00 -9.25
CA GLU A 52 -18.61 7.69 -10.45
C GLU A 52 -19.73 8.38 -11.24
N GLY A 53 -20.98 7.90 -11.12
CA GLY A 53 -22.13 8.45 -11.84
C GLY A 53 -22.09 8.19 -13.35
N ILE A 54 -21.31 7.20 -13.80
CA ILE A 54 -21.18 6.79 -15.20
C ILE A 54 -21.67 5.34 -15.33
N ASP A 55 -22.59 5.10 -16.26
CA ASP A 55 -23.28 3.82 -16.41
C ASP A 55 -22.42 2.70 -17.01
N CYS A 56 -21.23 3.00 -17.53
CA CYS A 56 -20.36 2.00 -18.15
C CYS A 56 -18.88 2.37 -17.94
N LEU A 57 -18.06 1.39 -17.53
CA LEU A 57 -16.63 1.59 -17.32
C LEU A 57 -15.94 2.12 -18.59
N HIS A 58 -16.33 1.60 -19.75
CA HIS A 58 -15.71 1.94 -21.04
C HIS A 58 -16.03 3.36 -21.53
N GLN A 59 -16.99 4.04 -20.91
CA GLN A 59 -17.24 5.47 -21.13
C GLN A 59 -16.40 6.35 -20.21
N ASN A 60 -15.81 5.76 -19.18
CA ASN A 60 -14.94 6.45 -18.23
C ASN A 60 -13.53 6.53 -18.83
N LEU A 61 -13.19 7.70 -19.37
CA LEU A 61 -11.88 7.93 -19.97
C LEU A 61 -10.79 7.80 -18.90
N TRP A 62 -9.72 7.08 -19.24
CA TRP A 62 -8.51 7.09 -18.45
C TRP A 62 -7.73 8.36 -18.77
N SER A 63 -7.52 9.22 -17.77
CA SER A 63 -6.56 10.30 -17.78
C SER A 63 -5.38 9.97 -16.86
N VAL A 64 -4.19 10.37 -17.29
CA VAL A 64 -3.04 10.49 -16.38
C VAL A 64 -3.00 11.95 -15.98
N ASP A 65 -3.45 12.24 -14.77
CA ASP A 65 -3.45 13.59 -14.21
C ASP A 65 -2.30 13.73 -13.22
N GLY A 66 -1.37 14.65 -13.49
CA GLY A 66 -0.24 14.96 -12.62
C GLY A 66 1.10 14.36 -13.05
N GLU A 67 2.15 14.79 -12.37
CA GLU A 67 3.49 14.20 -12.46
C GLU A 67 3.65 13.12 -11.41
N ASP A 68 4.49 12.13 -11.69
CA ASP A 68 4.84 11.09 -10.74
C ASP A 68 5.53 11.71 -9.51
N ASP A 69 5.09 11.33 -8.31
CA ASP A 69 5.78 11.68 -7.09
C ASP A 69 7.00 10.78 -6.91
N GLU A 70 8.11 11.18 -7.55
CA GLU A 70 9.39 10.47 -7.50
C GLU A 70 9.89 10.25 -6.07
N GLU A 71 9.59 11.18 -5.14
CA GLU A 71 10.02 11.06 -3.75
C GLU A 71 9.24 9.97 -3.02
N SER A 72 7.92 9.91 -3.20
CA SER A 72 7.08 8.83 -2.68
C SER A 72 7.43 7.46 -3.28
N ILE A 73 7.74 7.41 -4.57
CA ILE A 73 8.20 6.18 -5.23
C ILE A 73 9.52 5.70 -4.61
N ALA A 74 10.50 6.59 -4.49
CA ALA A 74 11.79 6.28 -3.89
C ALA A 74 11.64 5.81 -2.43
N PHE A 75 10.79 6.47 -1.63
CA PHE A 75 10.49 6.05 -0.27
C PHE A 75 9.86 4.64 -0.22
N GLY A 76 8.90 4.38 -1.11
CA GLY A 76 8.24 3.08 -1.23
C GLY A 76 9.22 1.93 -1.51
N GLU A 77 10.26 2.17 -2.31
CA GLU A 77 11.32 1.19 -2.55
C GLU A 77 12.08 0.83 -1.28
N TYR A 78 12.46 1.80 -0.43
CA TYR A 78 13.10 1.52 0.85
C TYR A 78 12.21 0.70 1.79
N VAL A 79 10.91 1.01 1.85
CA VAL A 79 9.95 0.26 2.68
C VAL A 79 9.80 -1.17 2.17
N LYS A 80 9.67 -1.35 0.84
CA LYS A 80 9.58 -2.66 0.20
C LYS A 80 10.82 -3.50 0.49
N ASP A 81 12.01 -2.93 0.37
CA ASP A 81 13.27 -3.63 0.60
C ASP A 81 13.40 -4.06 2.06
N ALA A 82 13.09 -3.16 3.01
CA ALA A 82 13.09 -3.49 4.44
C ALA A 82 12.16 -4.67 4.78
N ILE A 83 10.93 -4.68 4.25
CA ILE A 83 9.97 -5.77 4.48
C ILE A 83 10.45 -7.07 3.79
N SER A 84 11.01 -6.95 2.58
CA SER A 84 11.48 -8.09 1.80
C SER A 84 12.65 -8.81 2.49
N GLU A 85 13.60 -8.06 3.06
CA GLU A 85 14.72 -8.64 3.80
C GLU A 85 14.27 -9.38 5.06
N VAL A 86 13.30 -8.84 5.83
CA VAL A 86 12.75 -9.56 7.00
C VAL A 86 12.06 -10.86 6.57
N ARG A 87 11.27 -10.82 5.49
CA ARG A 87 10.61 -12.03 4.97
C ARG A 87 11.60 -13.06 4.45
N LYS A 88 12.67 -12.60 3.78
CA LYS A 88 13.76 -13.46 3.31
C LYS A 88 14.47 -14.13 4.47
N PHE A 89 14.88 -13.37 5.49
CA PHE A 89 15.49 -13.90 6.71
C PHE A 89 14.61 -14.97 7.38
N LYS A 90 13.32 -14.70 7.55
CA LYS A 90 12.39 -15.69 8.13
C LYS A 90 12.31 -16.96 7.27
N SER A 91 12.23 -16.82 5.96
CA SER A 91 12.13 -17.94 5.03
C SER A 91 13.39 -18.81 5.05
N GLU A 92 14.58 -18.19 5.01
CA GLU A 92 15.88 -18.88 5.03
C GLU A 92 16.12 -19.62 6.36
N ASN A 93 15.57 -19.12 7.46
CA ASN A 93 15.69 -19.73 8.78
C ASN A 93 14.50 -20.63 9.16
N ASN A 94 13.58 -20.92 8.24
CA ASN A 94 12.36 -21.71 8.48
C ASN A 94 11.49 -21.15 9.63
N ILE A 95 11.50 -19.84 9.81
CA ILE A 95 10.70 -19.12 10.80
C ILE A 95 9.34 -18.77 10.17
N SER A 96 8.26 -18.98 10.92
CA SER A 96 6.92 -18.58 10.49
C SER A 96 6.84 -17.08 10.22
N MET A 97 6.13 -16.67 9.17
CA MET A 97 5.92 -15.25 8.87
C MET A 97 5.24 -14.49 10.02
N LYS A 98 4.43 -15.20 10.82
CA LYS A 98 3.73 -14.65 12.00
C LYS A 98 4.60 -14.58 13.26
N SER A 99 5.79 -15.20 13.25
CA SER A 99 6.69 -15.15 14.42
C SER A 99 7.23 -13.74 14.62
N GLU A 100 7.41 -13.35 15.87
CA GLU A 100 8.01 -12.07 16.21
C GLU A 100 9.49 -12.00 15.79
N VAL A 101 9.94 -10.80 15.44
CA VAL A 101 11.35 -10.47 15.23
C VAL A 101 11.79 -9.55 16.36
N GLU A 102 12.89 -9.87 17.05
CA GLU A 102 13.34 -9.07 18.20
C GLU A 102 13.72 -7.65 17.81
N SER A 103 14.51 -7.50 16.76
CA SER A 103 14.96 -6.20 16.27
C SER A 103 15.13 -6.22 14.77
N MET A 104 14.76 -5.13 14.11
CA MET A 104 15.13 -4.85 12.73
C MET A 104 15.80 -3.48 12.65
N LYS A 105 16.78 -3.37 11.76
CA LYS A 105 17.47 -2.12 11.50
C LYS A 105 17.24 -1.73 10.05
N ILE A 106 16.78 -0.50 9.83
CA ILE A 106 16.53 0.05 8.49
C ILE A 106 17.57 1.13 8.24
N VAL A 107 18.38 0.93 7.19
CA VAL A 107 19.32 1.93 6.69
C VAL A 107 18.58 2.83 5.72
N THR A 108 18.55 4.14 5.99
CA THR A 108 17.79 5.08 5.16
C THR A 108 18.44 6.47 5.12
N PRO A 109 18.32 7.21 4.01
CA PRO A 109 18.72 8.62 3.95
C PRO A 109 17.99 9.49 4.98
N GLU A 110 18.66 10.53 5.50
CA GLU A 110 18.10 11.44 6.51
C GLU A 110 16.77 12.06 6.08
N LYS A 111 16.62 12.37 4.78
CA LYS A 111 15.39 12.95 4.21
C LYS A 111 14.13 12.10 4.45
N PHE A 112 14.26 10.78 4.56
CA PHE A 112 13.13 9.88 4.72
C PHE A 112 12.81 9.53 6.17
N LYS A 113 13.61 9.98 7.13
CA LYS A 113 13.41 9.68 8.55
C LYS A 113 12.00 10.03 9.03
N GLY A 114 11.52 11.23 8.70
CA GLY A 114 10.17 11.67 9.09
C GLY A 114 9.03 10.88 8.42
N ALA A 115 9.25 10.34 7.22
CA ALA A 115 8.29 9.46 6.55
C ALA A 115 8.28 8.06 7.17
N PHE A 116 9.45 7.55 7.55
CA PHE A 116 9.61 6.29 8.27
C PHE A 116 8.97 6.33 9.66
N ASP A 117 9.12 7.43 10.40
CA ASP A 117 8.50 7.60 11.71
C ASP A 117 6.96 7.49 11.62
N LYS A 118 6.36 8.04 10.56
CA LYS A 118 4.90 7.94 10.30
C LYS A 118 4.47 6.54 9.86
N THR A 119 5.34 5.79 9.18
CA THR A 119 5.03 4.47 8.60
C THR A 119 5.42 3.32 9.54
N LEU A 120 6.03 3.63 10.69
CA LEU A 120 6.54 2.65 11.64
C LEU A 120 5.49 1.62 12.09
N GLY A 121 4.26 2.08 12.34
CA GLY A 121 3.15 1.21 12.73
C GLY A 121 2.84 0.14 11.67
N ASP A 122 2.87 0.53 10.39
CA ASP A 122 2.63 -0.38 9.27
C ASP A 122 3.79 -1.38 9.10
N ILE A 123 5.05 -0.94 9.30
CA ILE A 123 6.23 -1.81 9.22
C ILE A 123 6.20 -2.85 10.35
N VAL A 124 5.89 -2.43 11.57
CA VAL A 124 5.78 -3.33 12.73
C VAL A 124 4.66 -4.35 12.51
N ALA A 125 3.50 -3.92 12.02
CA ALA A 125 2.39 -4.81 11.71
C ALA A 125 2.74 -5.81 10.60
N CYS A 126 3.47 -5.41 9.57
CA CYS A 126 3.90 -6.27 8.46
C CYS A 126 5.01 -7.26 8.84
N CYS A 127 5.95 -6.85 9.69
CA CYS A 127 7.15 -7.62 10.02
C CYS A 127 7.03 -8.41 11.33
N HIS A 128 6.07 -8.06 12.19
CA HIS A 128 5.98 -8.50 13.58
C HIS A 128 7.26 -8.21 14.38
N ALA A 129 7.87 -7.03 14.16
CA ALA A 129 9.09 -6.64 14.84
C ALA A 129 8.79 -5.93 16.18
N LYS A 130 9.53 -6.28 17.25
CA LYS A 130 9.40 -5.60 18.56
C LYS A 130 10.06 -4.23 18.56
N THR A 131 11.25 -4.15 17.97
CA THR A 131 12.05 -2.92 17.92
C THR A 131 12.48 -2.66 16.48
N VAL A 132 12.32 -1.41 16.04
CA VAL A 132 12.77 -0.94 14.73
C VAL A 132 13.72 0.24 14.97
N GLU A 133 14.96 0.10 14.51
CA GLU A 133 15.98 1.15 14.61
C GLU A 133 16.30 1.70 13.22
N PHE A 134 16.46 3.02 13.13
CA PHE A 134 16.84 3.70 11.90
C PHE A 134 18.32 4.09 11.97
N GLU A 135 19.10 3.61 10.99
CA GLU A 135 20.48 4.04 10.77
C GLU A 135 20.52 4.99 9.57
N ILE A 136 21.02 6.20 9.79
CA ILE A 136 21.10 7.22 8.74
C ILE A 136 22.34 6.96 7.90
N GLN A 137 22.14 6.90 6.58
CA GLN A 137 23.21 6.75 5.59
C GLN A 137 23.81 8.11 5.19
#